data_AF-J7RJM3-F1
#
_entry.id   AF-J7RJM3-F1
#
_cell.length_a   1.000
_cell.length_b   1.000
_cell.length_c   1.000
_cell.angle_alpha   90.00
_cell.angle_beta   90.00
_cell.angle_gamma   90.00
#
_symmetry.space_group_name_H-M   'P 1'
#
loop_
_entity.id
_entity.type
_entity.pdbx_description
1 polymer ?
#
loop_
_entity_poly.entity_id
_entity_poly.type
_entity_poly.pdbx_seq_one_letter_code
_entity_poly.pdbx_strand_id
1 'polypeptide(L)'
;MNREQRERFRDTHLRFQYDLLHYLPRSSSTAPLAGLYLKKFYNATKRYQLQLPAQIVQADAKFCGQCGIVRVAHHNLLVSKQQGSSGQPSNRLLYTCRQCGREASFNLGEDPPLESPKTAESDSTKVSAQAGKVQKSAGSSAKERAKKRKQNSLSNLLSRKNAEQKNRTSGSGSSNILSLEDFMQQ
;
A
#
# COMPACT_ATOMS: atom_id res chain seq x y z
N MET A 1 13.97 3.74 -17.55
CA MET A 1 14.20 3.69 -16.09
C MET A 1 14.18 2.23 -15.64
N ASN A 2 15.16 1.78 -14.87
CA ASN A 2 15.21 0.39 -14.38
C ASN A 2 14.01 0.12 -13.45
N ARG A 3 13.47 -1.11 -13.44
CA ARG A 3 12.33 -1.49 -12.62
C ARG A 3 12.60 -1.27 -11.13
N GLU A 4 13.77 -1.69 -10.65
CA GLU A 4 14.16 -1.55 -9.25
C GLU A 4 14.27 -0.08 -8.84
N GLN A 5 14.84 0.76 -9.72
CA GLN A 5 14.93 2.20 -9.49
C GLN A 5 13.55 2.85 -9.44
N ARG A 6 12.60 2.39 -10.26
CA ARG A 6 11.21 2.87 -10.26
C ARG A 6 10.48 2.49 -8.98
N GLU A 7 10.68 1.27 -8.47
CA GLU A 7 10.09 0.81 -7.21
C GLU A 7 10.66 1.59 -6.02
N ARG A 8 11.99 1.78 -5.96
CA ARG A 8 12.63 2.65 -4.95
C ARG A 8 12.12 4.07 -5.00
N PHE A 9 12.02 4.65 -6.19
CA PHE A 9 11.50 6.01 -6.37
C PHE A 9 10.05 6.12 -5.88
N ARG A 10 9.19 5.16 -6.23
CA ARG A 10 7.80 5.10 -5.74
C ARG A 10 7.76 5.14 -4.22
N ASP A 11 8.53 4.29 -3.56
CA ASP A 11 8.50 4.16 -2.10
C ASP A 11 9.02 5.42 -1.42
N THR A 12 10.12 6.00 -1.89
CA THR A 12 10.64 7.28 -1.39
C THR A 12 9.65 8.43 -1.61
N HIS A 13 9.02 8.48 -2.78
CA HIS A 13 8.04 9.52 -3.11
C HIS A 13 6.80 9.43 -2.21
N LEU A 14 6.28 8.23 -1.97
CA LEU A 14 5.13 8.04 -1.09
C LEU A 14 5.45 8.33 0.37
N ARG A 15 6.63 7.92 0.85
CA ARG A 15 7.12 8.26 2.19
C ARG A 15 7.19 9.77 2.38
N PHE A 16 7.83 10.47 1.43
CA PHE A 16 7.93 11.92 1.48
C PHE A 16 6.56 12.62 1.55
N GLN A 17 5.60 12.19 0.72
CA GLN A 17 4.24 12.77 0.77
C GLN A 17 3.53 12.50 2.10
N TYR A 18 3.74 11.32 2.66
CA TYR A 18 3.17 10.93 3.94
C TYR A 18 3.81 11.68 5.10
N ASP A 19 5.12 11.84 5.12
CA ASP A 19 5.83 12.61 6.15
C ASP A 19 5.37 14.06 6.14
N LEU A 20 5.24 14.66 4.95
CA LEU A 20 4.74 16.01 4.77
C LEU A 20 3.35 16.19 5.41
N LEU A 21 2.44 15.22 5.24
CA LEU A 21 1.12 15.23 5.88
C LEU A 21 1.17 15.27 7.41
N HIS A 22 2.18 14.67 8.02
CA HIS A 22 2.33 14.62 9.48
C HIS A 22 3.07 15.84 10.05
N TYR A 23 3.75 16.63 9.21
CA TYR A 23 4.36 17.89 9.63
C TYR A 23 3.33 19.04 9.70
N LEU A 24 2.32 19.06 8.83
CA LEU A 24 1.31 20.13 8.74
C LEU A 24 0.51 20.41 10.03
N PRO A 25 0.12 19.42 10.85
CA PRO A 25 -0.60 19.66 12.10
C PRO A 25 0.13 20.56 13.09
N ARG A 26 1.47 20.70 12.98
CA ARG A 26 2.28 21.55 13.87
C ARG A 26 2.01 23.03 13.66
N SER A 27 1.64 23.44 12.44
CA SER A 27 1.31 24.81 12.11
C SER A 27 -0.22 24.98 12.04
N SER A 28 -0.81 25.64 13.03
CA SER A 28 -2.26 25.89 13.10
C SER A 28 -2.82 26.62 11.87
N SER A 29 -1.99 27.44 11.20
CA SER A 29 -2.34 28.24 10.02
C SER A 29 -2.50 27.44 8.72
N THR A 30 -1.99 26.20 8.63
CA THR A 30 -1.91 25.46 7.35
C THR A 30 -3.08 24.51 7.10
N ALA A 31 -4.22 24.72 7.75
CA ALA A 31 -5.42 23.89 7.58
C ALA A 31 -5.85 23.63 6.12
N PRO A 32 -5.90 24.63 5.21
CA PRO A 32 -6.31 24.39 3.82
C PRO A 32 -5.28 23.56 3.02
N LEU A 33 -4.00 23.60 3.41
CA LEU A 33 -2.95 22.85 2.72
C LEU A 33 -3.04 21.35 3.00
N ALA A 34 -3.48 20.95 4.20
CA ALA A 34 -3.59 19.56 4.58
C ALA A 34 -4.53 18.76 3.65
N GLY A 35 -5.69 19.32 3.31
CA GLY A 35 -6.61 18.71 2.36
C GLY A 35 -5.99 18.53 0.96
N LEU A 36 -5.22 19.51 0.47
CA LEU A 36 -4.53 19.43 -0.82
C LEU A 36 -3.46 18.34 -0.83
N TYR A 37 -2.63 18.28 0.22
CA TYR A 37 -1.60 17.24 0.34
C TYR A 37 -2.20 15.85 0.53
N LEU A 38 -3.33 15.73 1.23
CA LEU A 38 -4.01 14.46 1.44
C LEU A 38 -4.58 13.95 0.10
N LYS A 39 -5.22 14.84 -0.66
CA LYS A 39 -5.67 14.54 -2.02
C LYS A 39 -4.52 14.14 -2.93
N LYS A 40 -3.38 14.83 -2.86
CA LYS A 40 -2.16 14.48 -3.61
C LYS A 40 -1.66 13.08 -3.25
N PHE A 41 -1.64 12.73 -1.97
CA PHE A 41 -1.27 11.40 -1.48
C PHE A 41 -2.22 10.29 -1.97
N TYR A 42 -3.53 10.50 -1.89
CA TYR A 42 -4.50 9.54 -2.43
C TYR A 42 -4.40 9.39 -3.95
N ASN A 43 -4.15 10.48 -4.66
CA ASN A 43 -3.91 10.41 -6.11
C ASN A 43 -2.63 9.64 -6.45
N ALA A 44 -1.55 9.82 -5.68
CA ALA A 44 -0.30 9.09 -5.89
C ALA A 44 -0.49 7.59 -5.63
N THR A 45 -1.11 7.22 -4.52
CA THR A 45 -1.37 5.81 -4.16
C THR A 45 -2.31 5.14 -5.17
N LYS A 46 -3.34 5.84 -5.66
CA LYS A 46 -4.20 5.37 -6.76
C LYS A 46 -3.43 5.15 -8.06
N ARG A 47 -2.53 6.07 -8.45
CA ARG A 47 -1.68 5.93 -9.64
C ARG A 47 -0.75 4.72 -9.57
N TYR A 48 -0.25 4.40 -8.38
CA TYR A 48 0.60 3.23 -8.16
C TYR A 48 -0.19 1.95 -7.87
N GLN A 49 -1.53 1.99 -7.87
CA GLN A 49 -2.42 0.85 -7.60
C GLN A 49 -2.11 0.16 -6.25
N LEU A 50 -1.75 0.96 -5.24
CA LEU A 50 -1.47 0.45 -3.91
C LEU A 50 -2.75 0.43 -3.07
N GLN A 51 -3.01 -0.70 -2.41
CA GLN A 51 -4.05 -0.79 -1.41
C GLN A 51 -3.54 -0.24 -0.08
N LEU A 52 -4.20 0.80 0.42
CA LEU A 52 -3.88 1.40 1.70
C LEU A 52 -4.65 0.70 2.83
N PRO A 53 -4.08 0.62 4.04
CA PRO A 53 -4.79 0.15 5.22
C PRO A 53 -6.07 0.96 5.50
N ALA A 54 -7.11 0.29 6.00
CA ALA A 54 -8.42 0.90 6.27
C ALA A 54 -8.32 2.10 7.24
N GLN A 55 -7.37 2.07 8.18
CA GLN A 55 -7.15 3.14 9.17
C GLN A 55 -6.76 4.47 8.52
N ILE A 56 -6.17 4.43 7.32
CA ILE A 56 -5.77 5.62 6.57
C ILE A 56 -6.92 6.07 5.66
N VAL A 57 -7.61 5.13 5.02
CA VAL A 57 -8.65 5.42 4.01
C VAL A 57 -9.97 5.84 4.62
N GLN A 58 -10.34 5.27 5.77
CA GLN A 58 -11.61 5.57 6.43
C GLN A 58 -11.67 7.05 6.79
N ALA A 59 -12.78 7.68 6.39
CA ALA A 59 -13.08 9.05 6.78
C ALA A 59 -13.11 9.13 8.31
N ASP A 60 -12.47 10.15 8.86
CA ASP A 60 -12.48 10.46 10.29
C ASP A 60 -11.76 9.45 11.22
N ALA A 61 -11.12 8.41 10.69
CA ALA A 61 -10.24 7.54 11.47
C ALA A 61 -8.93 8.25 11.83
N LYS A 62 -8.07 8.49 10.83
CA LYS A 62 -6.77 9.15 11.01
C LYS A 62 -6.76 10.62 10.60
N PHE A 63 -7.45 10.93 9.51
CA PHE A 63 -7.55 12.29 8.97
C PHE A 63 -8.97 12.80 9.13
N CYS A 64 -9.11 14.11 9.36
CA CYS A 64 -10.42 14.74 9.32
C CYS A 64 -11.00 14.69 7.89
N GLY A 65 -12.23 14.20 7.73
CA GLY A 65 -12.89 14.11 6.43
C GLY A 65 -13.21 15.46 5.78
N GLN A 66 -13.12 16.57 6.51
CA GLN A 66 -13.41 17.92 5.99
C GLN A 66 -12.13 18.71 5.68
N CYS A 67 -11.25 18.92 6.66
CA CYS A 67 -10.02 19.70 6.47
C CYS A 67 -8.80 18.84 6.06
N GLY A 68 -8.88 17.51 6.15
CA GLY A 68 -7.78 16.61 5.77
C GLY A 68 -6.59 16.58 6.74
N ILE A 69 -6.72 17.22 7.90
CA ILE A 69 -5.64 17.29 8.91
C ILE A 69 -5.57 15.98 9.70
N VAL A 70 -4.35 15.57 10.05
CA VAL A 70 -4.13 14.42 10.94
C VAL A 70 -4.72 14.70 12.31
N ARG A 71 -5.54 13.78 12.80
CA ARG A 71 -6.11 13.82 14.13
C ARG A 71 -5.06 13.37 15.14
N VAL A 72 -4.60 14.32 15.95
CA VAL A 72 -3.66 14.06 17.06
C VAL A 72 -4.37 14.45 18.34
N ALA A 73 -4.52 13.48 19.25
CA ALA A 73 -5.14 13.68 20.55
C ALA A 73 -4.46 14.82 21.31
N HIS A 74 -5.24 15.63 22.02
CA HIS A 74 -4.81 16.80 22.81
C HIS A 74 -4.21 17.98 22.02
N HIS A 75 -3.84 17.80 20.75
CA HIS A 75 -3.36 18.87 19.88
C HIS A 75 -4.49 19.45 19.04
N ASN A 76 -4.95 18.69 18.03
CA ASN A 76 -5.98 19.11 17.08
C ASN A 76 -7.32 18.36 17.26
N LEU A 77 -7.36 17.39 18.17
CA LEU A 77 -8.51 16.53 18.45
C LEU A 77 -8.93 16.65 19.91
N LEU A 78 -10.20 16.98 20.12
CA LEU A 78 -10.87 16.84 21.41
C LEU A 78 -11.57 15.49 21.45
N VAL A 79 -11.38 14.74 22.55
CA VAL A 79 -12.05 13.46 22.79
C VAL A 79 -12.97 13.65 23.98
N SER A 80 -14.27 13.45 23.79
CA SER A 80 -15.26 13.46 24.86
C SER A 80 -15.99 12.13 24.88
N LYS A 81 -16.31 11.65 26.08
CA LYS A 81 -17.14 10.46 26.26
C LYS A 81 -18.57 10.92 26.48
N GLN A 82 -19.49 10.51 25.59
CA GLN A 82 -20.91 10.68 25.83
C GLN A 82 -21.45 9.41 26.49
N GLN A 83 -22.04 9.57 27.68
CA GLN A 83 -22.85 8.55 28.32
C GLN A 83 -24.31 8.80 27.92
N GLY A 84 -24.98 7.79 27.38
CA GLY A 84 -26.40 7.88 27.05
C GLY A 84 -27.23 8.13 28.31
N SER A 85 -28.17 9.07 28.25
CA SER A 85 -29.16 9.26 29.31
C SER A 85 -30.22 8.16 29.24
N SER A 86 -30.57 7.60 30.40
CA SER A 86 -31.64 6.61 30.66
C SER A 86 -31.60 5.31 29.85
N GLY A 87 -30.96 4.28 30.40
CA GLY A 87 -31.36 2.88 30.17
C GLY A 87 -30.50 2.04 29.22
N GLN A 88 -29.65 2.64 28.39
CA GLN A 88 -28.65 1.89 27.62
C GLN A 88 -27.24 2.49 27.78
N PRO A 89 -26.21 1.68 28.08
CA PRO A 89 -24.83 2.14 28.14
C PRO A 89 -24.27 2.31 26.73
N SER A 90 -24.78 3.29 25.97
CA SER A 90 -24.12 3.68 24.71
C SER A 90 -22.82 4.40 25.07
N ASN A 91 -21.74 3.64 25.24
CA ASN A 91 -20.40 4.18 25.42
C ASN A 91 -19.91 4.72 24.07
N ARG A 92 -20.24 5.99 23.76
CA ARG A 92 -19.83 6.64 22.51
C ARG A 92 -18.66 7.58 22.78
N LEU A 93 -17.59 7.43 22.02
CA LEU A 93 -16.50 8.41 21.97
C LEU A 93 -16.80 9.41 20.87
N LEU A 94 -16.74 10.70 21.20
CA LEU A 94 -16.91 11.79 20.26
C LEU A 94 -15.57 12.49 20.07
N TYR A 95 -15.18 12.60 18.81
CA TYR A 95 -13.93 13.17 18.34
C TYR A 95 -14.21 14.47 17.59
N THR A 96 -13.92 15.61 18.21
CA THR A 96 -14.13 16.93 17.61
C THR A 96 -12.81 17.50 17.11
N CYS A 97 -12.75 17.84 15.82
CA CYS A 97 -11.60 18.51 15.22
C CYS A 97 -11.59 20.00 15.61
N ARG A 98 -10.53 20.46 16.27
CA ARG A 98 -10.41 21.87 16.70
C ARG A 98 -10.31 22.87 15.54
N GLN A 99 -9.82 22.44 14.38
CA GLN A 99 -9.59 23.33 13.24
C GLN A 99 -10.82 23.61 12.39
N CYS A 100 -11.78 22.69 12.32
CA CYS A 100 -12.99 22.86 11.50
C CYS A 100 -14.30 22.56 12.23
N GLY A 101 -14.24 22.13 13.49
CA GLY A 101 -15.42 21.79 14.30
C GLY A 101 -16.07 20.46 13.95
N ARG A 102 -15.60 19.73 12.94
CA ARG A 102 -16.20 18.45 12.54
C ARG A 102 -16.10 17.42 13.66
N GLU A 103 -17.23 16.81 13.97
CA GLU A 103 -17.37 15.74 14.95
C GLU A 103 -17.42 14.40 14.23
N ALA A 104 -16.74 13.41 14.78
CA ALA A 104 -16.94 12.02 14.41
C ALA A 104 -17.13 11.20 15.67
N SER A 105 -17.98 10.20 15.58
CA SER A 105 -18.26 9.35 16.73
C SER A 105 -17.80 7.93 16.49
N PHE A 106 -17.36 7.29 17.56
CA PHE A 106 -17.04 5.88 17.58
C PHE A 106 -17.83 5.20 18.69
N ASN A 107 -18.60 4.18 18.32
CA ASN A 107 -19.37 3.38 19.26
C ASN A 107 -18.44 2.31 19.84
N LEU A 108 -18.27 2.29 21.16
CA LEU A 108 -17.56 1.21 21.85
C LEU A 108 -18.56 0.09 22.12
N GLY A 109 -18.47 -1.02 21.38
CA GLY A 109 -19.26 -2.24 21.65
C GLY A 109 -20.03 -2.83 20.46
N GLU A 110 -19.91 -2.28 19.26
CA GLU A 110 -20.43 -2.91 18.04
C GLU A 110 -19.29 -3.64 17.34
N ASP A 111 -19.14 -4.94 17.60
CA ASP A 111 -18.47 -5.81 16.64
C ASP A 111 -19.27 -5.75 15.33
N PRO A 112 -18.65 -5.49 14.17
CA PRO A 112 -19.39 -5.50 12.91
C PRO A 112 -20.01 -6.90 12.73
N PRO A 113 -21.27 -7.01 12.30
CA PRO A 113 -21.82 -8.30 11.92
C PRO A 113 -20.89 -8.89 10.86
N LEU A 114 -20.36 -10.08 11.12
CA LEU A 114 -19.74 -10.91 10.10
C LEU A 114 -20.83 -11.23 9.08
N GLU A 115 -21.01 -10.37 8.07
CA GLU A 115 -21.80 -10.71 6.89
C GLU A 115 -21.09 -11.88 6.18
N SER A 116 -21.59 -13.08 6.45
CA SER A 116 -21.31 -14.28 5.69
C SER A 116 -21.58 -14.01 4.20
N PRO A 117 -20.66 -14.38 3.28
CA PRO A 117 -20.89 -14.18 1.85
C PRO A 117 -22.08 -15.01 1.41
N LYS A 118 -23.17 -14.35 1.00
CA LYS A 118 -24.27 -15.00 0.30
C LYS A 118 -23.74 -15.53 -1.02
N THR A 119 -23.49 -16.83 -1.07
CA THR A 119 -23.40 -17.63 -2.29
C THR A 119 -24.70 -17.47 -3.07
N ALA A 120 -24.64 -16.78 -4.20
CA ALA A 120 -25.69 -16.83 -5.22
C ALA A 120 -25.36 -18.00 -6.17
N GLU A 121 -25.89 -19.18 -5.86
CA GLU A 121 -26.04 -20.26 -6.83
C GLU A 121 -27.37 -20.11 -7.57
N SER A 122 -27.26 -20.32 -8.89
CA SER A 122 -28.26 -20.86 -9.81
C SER A 122 -29.64 -20.22 -9.89
N ASP A 123 -29.92 -19.61 -11.05
CA ASP A 123 -31.14 -19.98 -11.76
C ASP A 123 -30.86 -20.17 -13.26
N SER A 124 -31.47 -21.22 -13.80
CA SER A 124 -31.23 -21.80 -15.11
C SER A 124 -32.36 -21.44 -16.06
N THR A 125 -32.06 -20.90 -17.24
CA THR A 125 -32.98 -21.02 -18.40
C THR A 125 -32.23 -20.91 -19.74
N LYS A 126 -31.89 -22.08 -20.32
CA LYS A 126 -32.25 -22.56 -21.69
C LYS A 126 -32.85 -21.50 -22.65
N VAL A 127 -32.53 -21.32 -23.95
CA VAL A 127 -31.89 -22.06 -25.07
C VAL A 127 -31.54 -20.98 -26.13
N SER A 128 -30.40 -20.98 -26.82
CA SER A 128 -30.32 -21.50 -28.20
C SER A 128 -28.90 -21.54 -28.73
N ALA A 129 -28.59 -22.70 -29.31
CA ALA A 129 -27.37 -23.02 -30.01
C ALA A 129 -27.29 -22.27 -31.35
N GLN A 130 -26.10 -21.81 -31.70
CA GLN A 130 -25.61 -21.88 -33.08
C GLN A 130 -24.12 -22.19 -33.06
N ALA A 131 -23.79 -23.23 -33.83
CA ALA A 131 -22.51 -23.87 -33.91
C ALA A 131 -21.48 -23.02 -34.68
N GLY A 132 -20.27 -22.94 -34.15
CA GLY A 132 -19.07 -22.47 -34.82
C GLY A 132 -17.87 -23.26 -34.34
N LYS A 133 -17.38 -24.16 -35.19
CA LYS A 133 -16.30 -25.13 -35.00
C LYS A 133 -14.92 -24.43 -35.01
N VAL A 134 -13.86 -25.14 -34.56
CA VAL A 134 -12.40 -24.92 -34.83
C VAL A 134 -11.67 -24.00 -33.80
N GLN A 135 -10.55 -24.30 -33.13
CA GLN A 135 -9.59 -25.42 -33.06
C GLN A 135 -8.72 -25.30 -31.79
N LYS A 136 -8.20 -26.44 -31.31
CA LYS A 136 -7.12 -26.58 -30.32
C LYS A 136 -5.81 -25.91 -30.77
N SER A 137 -5.14 -25.18 -29.86
CA SER A 137 -3.67 -25.02 -29.88
C SER A 137 -3.06 -24.65 -28.51
N ALA A 138 -3.53 -25.30 -27.43
CA ALA A 138 -2.86 -25.25 -26.12
C ALA A 138 -1.71 -26.28 -26.09
N GLY A 139 -0.57 -25.98 -26.73
CA GLY A 139 0.54 -26.93 -26.83
C GLY A 139 1.95 -26.39 -26.52
N SER A 140 2.27 -25.15 -26.88
CA SER A 140 3.65 -24.64 -26.78
C SER A 140 3.89 -23.68 -25.60
N SER A 141 2.94 -22.80 -25.29
CA SER A 141 3.12 -21.75 -24.27
C SER A 141 3.21 -22.27 -22.82
N ALA A 142 2.43 -23.30 -22.49
CA ALA A 142 2.41 -23.88 -21.14
C ALA A 142 3.70 -24.67 -20.84
N LYS A 143 4.23 -25.37 -21.85
CA LYS A 143 5.48 -26.16 -21.75
C LYS A 143 6.70 -25.25 -21.57
N GLU A 144 6.71 -24.09 -22.23
CA GLU A 144 7.76 -23.08 -22.09
C GLU A 144 7.74 -22.36 -20.73
N ARG A 145 6.54 -22.04 -20.21
CA ARG A 145 6.39 -21.47 -18.86
C ARG A 145 6.80 -22.47 -17.77
N ALA A 146 6.51 -23.75 -17.94
CA ALA A 146 6.95 -24.80 -17.02
C ALA A 146 8.47 -24.96 -17.02
N LYS A 147 9.13 -24.85 -18.18
CA LYS A 147 10.60 -24.91 -18.30
C LYS A 147 11.28 -23.69 -17.67
N LYS A 148 10.72 -22.48 -17.82
CA LYS A 148 11.20 -21.26 -17.14
C LYS A 148 11.05 -21.33 -15.62
N ARG A 149 9.99 -21.97 -15.10
CA ARG A 149 9.82 -22.18 -13.65
C ARG A 149 10.84 -23.16 -13.08
N LYS A 150 11.24 -24.21 -13.82
CA LYS A 150 12.27 -25.17 -13.38
C LYS A 150 13.70 -24.60 -13.38
N GLN A 151 13.97 -23.52 -14.12
CA GLN A 151 15.28 -22.85 -14.10
C GLN A 151 15.45 -21.80 -12.98
N ASN A 152 14.39 -21.48 -12.23
CA ASN A 152 14.44 -20.52 -11.12
C ASN A 152 14.66 -21.23 -9.76
N SER A 153 15.50 -22.27 -9.76
CA SER A 153 15.98 -22.91 -8.53
C SER A 153 17.30 -22.27 -8.11
N LEU A 154 17.50 -22.07 -6.80
CA LEU A 154 18.69 -21.45 -6.22
C LEU A 154 19.99 -22.11 -6.69
N SER A 155 20.00 -23.43 -6.89
CA SER A 155 21.14 -24.18 -7.43
C SER A 155 21.49 -23.79 -8.87
N ASN A 156 20.51 -23.44 -9.70
CA ASN A 156 20.72 -22.98 -11.08
C ASN A 156 21.16 -21.51 -11.16
N LEU A 157 20.77 -20.68 -10.19
CA LEU A 157 21.25 -19.30 -10.07
C LEU A 157 22.70 -19.25 -9.60
N LEU A 158 23.07 -20.09 -8.63
CA LEU A 158 24.44 -20.19 -8.13
C LEU A 158 25.40 -20.73 -9.18
N SER A 159 25.02 -21.76 -9.93
CA SER A 159 25.85 -22.30 -11.01
C SER A 159 26.05 -21.29 -12.16
N ARG A 160 25.02 -20.50 -12.52
CA ARG A 160 25.16 -19.40 -13.49
C ARG A 160 26.08 -18.28 -12.97
N LYS A 161 25.93 -17.86 -11.71
CA LYS A 161 26.76 -16.80 -11.11
C LYS A 161 28.23 -17.24 -11.00
N ASN A 162 28.48 -18.51 -10.65
CA ASN A 162 29.83 -19.06 -10.58
C ASN A 162 30.46 -19.21 -11.97
N ALA A 163 29.69 -19.59 -13.00
CA ALA A 163 30.17 -19.63 -14.39
C ALA A 163 30.48 -18.21 -14.92
N GLU A 164 29.67 -17.21 -14.57
CA GLU A 164 29.90 -15.82 -14.95
C GLU A 164 31.14 -15.23 -14.25
N GLN A 165 31.40 -15.59 -12.98
CA GLN A 165 32.63 -15.20 -12.27
C GLN A 165 33.89 -15.88 -12.83
N LYS A 166 33.81 -17.16 -13.25
CA LYS A 166 34.92 -17.85 -13.90
C LYS A 166 35.24 -17.27 -15.28
N ASN A 167 34.23 -16.85 -16.05
CA ASN A 167 34.46 -16.18 -17.33
C ASN A 167 35.01 -14.75 -17.18
N ARG A 168 34.77 -14.09 -16.04
CA ARG A 168 35.39 -12.78 -15.72
C ARG A 168 36.85 -12.89 -15.27
N THR A 169 37.33 -14.09 -14.92
CA THR A 169 38.72 -14.30 -14.45
C THR A 169 39.66 -14.83 -15.54
N SER A 170 39.15 -15.23 -16.70
CA SER A 170 39.97 -15.68 -17.84
C SER A 170 40.09 -14.66 -18.98
N GLY A 171 39.67 -13.41 -18.78
CA GLY A 171 39.71 -12.37 -19.82
C GLY A 171 40.02 -10.99 -19.25
N SER A 172 41.32 -10.66 -19.19
CA SER A 172 41.86 -9.30 -19.22
C SER A 172 41.38 -8.29 -18.16
N GLY A 173 42.18 -8.17 -17.08
CA GLY A 173 42.79 -6.90 -16.64
C GLY A 173 41.93 -5.75 -16.10
N SER A 174 42.26 -5.34 -14.86
CA SER A 174 42.11 -3.98 -14.29
C SER A 174 40.66 -3.53 -14.03
N SER A 175 40.23 -2.99 -12.89
CA SER A 175 40.81 -2.49 -11.63
C SER A 175 39.59 -2.13 -10.77
N ASN A 176 39.64 -2.37 -9.45
CA ASN A 176 38.83 -1.78 -8.37
C ASN A 176 38.51 -2.81 -7.27
N ILE A 177 39.55 -3.37 -6.67
CA ILE A 177 39.47 -3.88 -5.30
C ILE A 177 40.40 -2.98 -4.50
N LEU A 178 39.80 -2.00 -3.83
CA LEU A 178 40.47 -1.16 -2.83
C LEU A 178 40.95 -2.08 -1.71
N SER A 179 42.27 -2.25 -1.59
CA SER A 179 42.91 -2.98 -0.49
C SER A 179 42.88 -2.14 0.79
N LEU A 180 42.61 -2.82 1.90
CA LEU A 180 42.47 -2.25 3.24
C LEU A 180 43.73 -1.50 3.73
N GLU A 181 44.91 -1.80 3.17
CA GLU A 181 46.16 -1.09 3.47
C GLU A 181 46.13 0.42 3.16
N ASP A 182 45.41 0.87 2.13
CA ASP A 182 45.40 2.30 1.73
C ASP A 182 44.58 3.18 2.67
N PHE A 183 43.72 2.57 3.51
CA PHE A 183 42.88 3.32 4.45
C PHE A 183 43.57 3.60 5.79
N MET A 184 44.72 2.97 6.06
CA MET A 184 45.42 3.08 7.36
C MET A 184 46.61 4.06 7.36
N GLN A 185 46.81 4.83 6.28
CA GLN A 185 47.95 5.77 6.16
C GLN A 185 47.55 7.26 6.06
N GLN A 186 46.48 7.70 6.72
CA GLN A 186 46.26 9.13 7.00
C GLN A 186 45.90 9.37 8.46
#